data_AF-A0A315GB60-F1
#
_entry.id   AF-A0A315GB60-F1
#
_cell.length_a   1.000
_cell.length_b   1.000
_cell.length_c   1.000
_cell.angle_alpha   90.00
_cell.angle_beta   90.00
_cell.angle_gamma   90.00
#
_symmetry.space_group_name_H-M   'P 1'
#
loop_
_entity.id
_entity.type
_entity.pdbx_description
1 polymer ?
#
loop_
_entity_poly.entity_id
_entity_poly.type
_entity_poly.pdbx_seq_one_letter_code
_entity_poly.pdbx_strand_id
1 'polypeptide(L)'
;MSTEILVCVLCRPADLPREHPRPGRALLEAVENMALRDGLSFPIRAVECMSGCNRHCTVSLQAHEKFTYMFGDLAADETSAEQILVCAQLHQNSADGLISRDLRPERLRQGILARIPSISLKPIG
;
A
#
# COMPACT_ATOMS: atom_id res chain seq x y z
N MET A 1 -5.63 -16.03 -5.05
CA MET A 1 -6.25 -15.07 -4.10
C MET A 1 -5.87 -13.67 -4.54
N SER A 2 -6.84 -12.81 -4.82
CA SER A 2 -6.58 -11.46 -5.35
C SER A 2 -6.01 -10.54 -4.28
N THR A 3 -4.93 -9.83 -4.59
CA THR A 3 -4.36 -8.76 -3.75
C THR A 3 -5.23 -7.51 -3.89
N GLU A 4 -5.65 -6.96 -2.75
CA GLU A 4 -6.29 -5.66 -2.66
C GLU A 4 -5.28 -4.58 -2.22
N ILE A 5 -5.44 -3.39 -2.78
CA ILE A 5 -4.68 -2.18 -2.44
C ILE A 5 -5.60 -1.23 -1.67
N LEU A 6 -5.24 -0.91 -0.44
CA LEU A 6 -5.96 0.03 0.42
C LEU A 6 -5.15 1.30 0.62
N VAL A 7 -5.76 2.47 0.42
CA VAL A 7 -5.07 3.77 0.59
C VAL A 7 -5.75 4.61 1.66
N CYS A 8 -4.99 5.07 2.65
CA CYS A 8 -5.46 6.00 3.68
C CYS A 8 -5.70 7.38 3.05
N VAL A 9 -6.93 7.85 3.02
CA VAL A 9 -7.26 9.16 2.41
C VAL A 9 -7.33 10.33 3.40
N LEU A 10 -7.30 10.08 4.72
CA LEU A 10 -7.29 11.15 5.73
C LEU A 10 -5.90 11.46 6.29
N CYS A 11 -4.88 10.67 5.97
CA CYS A 11 -3.50 10.88 6.43
C CYS A 11 -3.02 12.30 6.07
N ARG A 12 -2.49 13.04 7.06
CA ARG A 12 -2.00 14.41 6.92
C ARG A 12 -0.65 14.55 7.63
N PRO A 13 0.41 14.95 6.91
CA PRO A 13 1.68 15.37 7.52
C PRO A 13 1.47 16.49 8.54
N ALA A 14 2.25 16.49 9.63
CA ALA A 14 2.10 17.47 10.71
C ALA A 14 2.33 18.92 10.25
N ASP A 15 3.16 19.10 9.23
CA ASP A 15 3.54 20.37 8.61
C ASP A 15 2.61 20.80 7.47
N LEU A 16 1.65 19.95 7.06
CA LEU A 16 0.71 20.29 5.98
C LEU A 16 -0.47 21.12 6.52
N PRO A 17 -0.68 22.36 6.03
CA PRO A 17 -1.80 23.18 6.48
C PRO A 17 -3.16 22.54 6.19
N ARG A 18 -4.20 22.93 6.94
CA ARG A 18 -5.47 22.21 6.96
C ARG A 18 -6.25 22.36 5.66
N GLU A 19 -6.03 23.45 4.95
CA GLU A 19 -6.63 23.82 3.67
C GLU A 19 -6.03 23.04 2.48
N HIS A 20 -4.83 22.47 2.63
CA HIS A 20 -4.26 21.66 1.56
C HIS A 20 -4.99 20.32 1.42
N PRO A 21 -5.15 19.82 0.18
CA PRO A 21 -5.68 18.49 -0.07
C PRO A 21 -4.92 17.43 0.72
N ARG A 22 -5.63 16.39 1.19
CA ARG A 22 -5.00 15.27 1.87
C ARG A 22 -4.16 14.49 0.84
N PRO A 23 -2.84 14.32 1.06
CA PRO A 23 -1.96 13.71 0.07
C PRO A 23 -2.34 12.24 -0.21
N GLY A 24 -2.92 11.54 0.76
CA GLY A 24 -3.43 10.19 0.56
C GLY A 24 -4.56 10.09 -0.49
N ARG A 25 -5.39 11.13 -0.63
CA ARG A 25 -6.42 11.17 -1.69
C ARG A 25 -5.78 11.31 -3.07
N ALA A 26 -4.78 12.17 -3.21
CA ALA A 26 -4.03 12.32 -4.44
C ALA A 26 -3.25 11.04 -4.81
N LEU A 27 -2.69 10.34 -3.82
CA LEU A 27 -2.05 9.05 -4.04
C LEU A 27 -3.04 7.97 -4.53
N LEU A 28 -4.23 7.90 -3.94
CA LEU A 28 -5.27 6.97 -4.39
C LEU A 28 -5.59 7.19 -5.88
N GLU A 29 -5.82 8.44 -6.28
CA GLU A 29 -6.12 8.80 -7.67
C GLU A 29 -4.96 8.44 -8.61
N ALA A 30 -3.71 8.67 -8.19
CA ALA A 30 -2.54 8.29 -8.97
C ALA A 30 -2.47 6.77 -9.20
N VAL A 31 -2.76 5.96 -8.17
CA VAL A 31 -2.78 4.50 -8.27
C VAL A 31 -3.92 4.01 -9.17
N GLU A 32 -5.14 4.55 -9.01
CA GLU A 32 -6.31 4.20 -9.82
C GLU A 32 -6.09 4.54 -11.31
N ASN A 33 -5.61 5.76 -11.59
CA ASN A 33 -5.35 6.20 -12.96
C ASN A 33 -4.26 5.37 -13.64
N MET A 34 -3.19 5.06 -12.92
CA MET A 34 -2.10 4.25 -13.46
C MET A 34 -2.55 2.79 -13.70
N ALA A 35 -3.28 2.19 -12.75
CA ALA A 35 -3.81 0.84 -12.93
C ALA A 35 -4.73 0.76 -14.16
N LEU A 36 -5.60 1.76 -14.35
CA LEU A 36 -6.47 1.85 -15.52
C LEU A 36 -5.67 2.00 -16.82
N ARG A 37 -4.71 2.93 -16.85
CA ARG A 37 -3.85 3.20 -18.01
C ARG A 37 -3.08 1.97 -18.46
N ASP A 38 -2.57 1.20 -17.50
CA ASP A 38 -1.70 0.06 -17.75
C ASP A 38 -2.49 -1.27 -17.84
N GLY A 39 -3.83 -1.21 -17.75
CA GLY A 39 -4.72 -2.38 -17.86
C GLY A 39 -4.60 -3.37 -16.69
N LEU A 40 -4.14 -2.91 -15.52
CA LEU A 40 -3.95 -3.72 -14.33
C LEU A 40 -5.27 -3.84 -13.54
N SER A 41 -5.70 -5.08 -13.27
CA SER A 41 -6.93 -5.36 -12.54
C SER A 41 -6.64 -5.69 -11.08
N PHE A 42 -6.58 -4.65 -10.24
CA PHE A 42 -6.52 -4.77 -8.77
C PHE A 42 -7.75 -4.12 -8.14
N PRO A 43 -8.35 -4.73 -7.09
CA PRO A 43 -9.23 -4.01 -6.19
C PRO A 43 -8.45 -2.89 -5.49
N ILE A 44 -8.81 -1.64 -5.77
CA ILE A 44 -8.21 -0.46 -5.14
C ILE A 44 -9.32 0.24 -4.37
N ARG A 45 -9.10 0.51 -3.07
CA ARG A 45 -10.10 1.18 -2.22
C ARG A 45 -9.50 2.24 -1.33
N ALA A 46 -10.27 3.32 -1.17
CA ALA A 46 -10.07 4.27 -0.10
C ALA A 46 -10.40 3.64 1.25
N VAL A 47 -9.61 3.98 2.26
CA VAL A 47 -9.93 3.78 3.68
C VAL A 47 -9.74 5.10 4.42
N GLU A 48 -10.60 5.37 5.41
CA GLU A 48 -10.56 6.64 6.13
C GLU A 48 -9.23 6.79 6.89
N CYS A 49 -8.87 5.84 7.76
CA CYS A 49 -7.68 5.94 8.59
C CYS A 49 -6.99 4.58 8.78
N MET A 50 -5.66 4.58 8.78
CA MET A 50 -4.82 3.43 9.16
C MET A 50 -3.84 3.79 10.29
N SER A 51 -4.09 4.90 11.00
CA SER A 51 -3.25 5.41 12.11
C SER A 51 -1.78 5.65 11.75
N GLY A 52 -1.47 5.78 10.45
CA GLY A 52 -0.13 6.08 9.94
C GLY A 52 0.15 7.57 9.76
N CYS A 53 -0.52 8.48 10.49
CA CYS A 53 -0.44 9.93 10.22
C CYS A 53 0.99 10.48 10.22
N ASN A 54 1.87 10.00 11.11
CA ASN A 54 3.28 10.41 11.17
C ASN A 54 4.13 9.83 10.03
N ARG A 55 3.63 8.81 9.34
CA ARG A 55 4.24 8.14 8.18
C ARG A 55 3.22 8.09 7.05
N HIS A 56 2.87 9.30 6.58
CA HIS A 56 1.73 9.61 5.71
C HIS A 56 1.73 8.86 4.37
N CYS A 57 0.64 9.02 3.61
CA CYS A 57 0.35 8.24 2.41
C CYS A 57 0.45 6.74 2.67
N THR A 58 -0.23 6.32 3.74
CA THR A 58 -0.23 4.93 4.17
C THR A 58 -0.99 4.06 3.19
N VAL A 59 -0.41 2.94 2.80
CA VAL A 59 -0.99 1.97 1.85
C VAL A 59 -0.88 0.56 2.42
N SER A 60 -1.94 -0.23 2.32
CA SER A 60 -1.88 -1.65 2.67
C SER A 60 -2.08 -2.55 1.44
N LEU A 61 -1.32 -3.64 1.40
CA LEU A 61 -1.51 -4.76 0.48
C LEU A 61 -1.98 -5.96 1.28
N GLN A 62 -3.16 -6.50 0.94
CA GLN A 62 -3.73 -7.63 1.65
C GLN A 62 -4.41 -8.63 0.70
N ALA A 63 -4.50 -9.88 1.15
CA ALA A 63 -5.34 -10.89 0.54
C ALA A 63 -5.68 -11.95 1.59
N HIS A 64 -6.70 -12.76 1.31
CA HIS A 64 -7.00 -13.94 2.12
C HIS A 64 -5.76 -14.85 2.22
N GLU A 65 -5.53 -15.46 3.39
CA GLU A 65 -4.40 -16.37 3.70
C GLU A 65 -2.98 -15.79 3.53
N LYS A 66 -2.85 -14.49 3.24
CA LYS A 66 -1.56 -13.82 3.03
C LYS A 66 -1.18 -12.87 4.17
N PHE A 67 0.11 -12.66 4.35
CA PHE A 67 0.62 -11.57 5.17
C PHE A 67 0.15 -10.23 4.61
N THR A 68 -0.42 -9.38 5.46
CA THR A 68 -0.74 -8.00 5.07
C THR A 68 0.49 -7.12 5.27
N TYR A 69 0.83 -6.33 4.26
CA TYR A 69 1.85 -5.29 4.40
C TYR A 69 1.18 -3.94 4.55
N MET A 70 1.66 -3.12 5.48
CA MET A 70 1.30 -1.71 5.61
C MET A 70 2.55 -0.87 5.39
N PHE A 71 2.49 0.03 4.41
CA PHE A 71 3.56 0.94 4.01
C PHE A 71 3.19 2.39 4.33
N GLY A 72 4.19 3.24 4.53
CA GLY A 72 4.06 4.68 4.70
C GLY A 72 5.31 5.41 4.22
N ASP A 73 5.36 6.72 4.47
CA ASP A 73 6.38 7.64 3.93
C ASP A 73 6.40 7.67 2.39
N LEU A 74 5.24 7.49 1.77
CA LEU A 74 5.09 7.56 0.32
C LEU A 74 4.77 9.01 -0.11
N ALA A 75 5.30 9.44 -1.25
CA ALA A 75 4.84 10.67 -1.87
C ALA A 75 3.55 10.43 -2.66
N ALA A 76 2.72 11.46 -2.82
CA ALA A 76 1.53 11.42 -3.66
C ALA A 76 1.90 11.77 -5.12
N ASP A 77 2.66 10.88 -5.77
CA ASP A 77 3.16 11.05 -7.14
C ASP A 77 3.05 9.74 -7.94
N GLU A 78 3.35 9.81 -9.24
CA GLU A 78 3.29 8.65 -10.13
C GLU A 78 4.33 7.58 -9.76
N THR A 79 5.51 7.95 -9.28
CA THR A 79 6.54 6.98 -8.87
C THR A 79 6.08 6.12 -7.70
N SER A 80 5.41 6.70 -6.69
CA SER A 80 4.78 5.91 -5.63
C SER A 80 3.71 4.99 -6.18
N ALA A 81 2.84 5.48 -7.07
CA ALA A 81 1.77 4.70 -7.66
C ALA A 81 2.31 3.47 -8.43
N GLU A 82 3.32 3.66 -9.27
CA GLU A 82 3.99 2.59 -10.01
C GLU A 82 4.57 1.55 -9.05
N GLN A 83 5.31 2.00 -8.05
CA GLN A 83 5.96 1.11 -7.10
C GLN A 83 4.95 0.35 -6.20
N ILE A 84 3.81 0.96 -5.88
CA ILE A 84 2.71 0.27 -5.20
C ILE A 84 2.16 -0.86 -6.07
N LEU A 85 1.90 -0.60 -7.36
CA LEU A 85 1.35 -1.59 -8.28
C LEU A 85 2.34 -2.74 -8.54
N VAL A 86 3.62 -2.46 -8.71
CA VAL A 86 4.68 -3.48 -8.80
C VAL A 86 4.70 -4.34 -7.54
N CYS A 87 4.64 -3.73 -6.35
CA CYS A 87 4.64 -4.47 -5.10
C CYS A 87 3.34 -5.28 -4.90
N ALA A 88 2.19 -4.75 -5.34
CA ALA A 88 0.92 -5.47 -5.35
C ALA A 88 0.97 -6.72 -6.24
N GLN A 89 1.64 -6.64 -7.39
CA GLN A 89 1.88 -7.79 -8.27
C GLN A 89 2.80 -8.82 -7.63
N LEU A 90 3.87 -8.39 -6.95
CA LEU A 90 4.75 -9.30 -6.19
C LEU A 90 3.97 -10.01 -5.07
N HIS A 91 3.15 -9.26 -4.32
CA HIS A 91 2.26 -9.81 -3.30
C HIS A 91 1.24 -10.80 -3.89
N GLN A 92 0.67 -10.47 -5.05
CA GLN A 92 -0.29 -11.28 -5.79
C GLN A 92 0.30 -12.64 -6.18
N ASN A 93 1.55 -12.64 -6.63
CA ASN A 93 2.26 -13.84 -7.10
C ASN A 93 2.87 -14.68 -5.97
N SER A 94 3.07 -14.10 -4.79
CA SER A 94 3.52 -14.84 -3.61
C SER A 94 2.39 -15.70 -3.02
N ALA A 95 2.70 -16.95 -2.65
CA ALA A 95 1.70 -17.88 -2.11
C ALA A 95 1.15 -17.42 -0.75
N ASP A 96 2.02 -16.97 0.14
CA ASP A 96 1.72 -16.48 1.49
C ASP A 96 1.78 -14.95 1.60
N GLY A 97 2.02 -14.24 0.49
CA GLY A 97 2.14 -12.79 0.45
C GLY A 97 3.50 -12.25 0.88
N LEU A 98 4.45 -13.09 1.31
CA LEU A 98 5.79 -12.63 1.62
C LEU A 98 6.50 -12.14 0.37
N ILE A 99 7.08 -10.94 0.46
CA ILE A 99 7.85 -10.31 -0.61
C ILE A 99 9.29 -10.16 -0.14
N SER A 100 10.23 -10.73 -0.88
CA SER A 100 11.67 -10.55 -0.61
C SER A 100 12.05 -9.08 -0.63
N ARG A 101 12.92 -8.66 0.29
CA ARG A 101 13.35 -7.26 0.41
C ARG A 101 13.96 -6.71 -0.87
N ASP A 102 14.73 -7.52 -1.57
CA ASP A 102 15.48 -7.06 -2.75
C ASP A 102 14.58 -6.92 -3.98
N LEU A 103 13.47 -7.65 -4.02
CA LEU A 103 12.45 -7.52 -5.07
C LEU A 103 11.54 -6.32 -4.86
N ARG A 104 11.43 -5.80 -3.63
CA ARG A 104 10.57 -4.63 -3.36
C ARG A 104 11.14 -3.39 -4.06
N PRO A 105 10.28 -2.57 -4.69
CA PRO A 105 10.69 -1.26 -5.20
C PRO A 105 11.23 -0.36 -4.09
N GLU A 106 12.04 0.63 -4.45
CA GLU A 106 12.83 1.42 -3.51
C GLU A 106 12.01 2.03 -2.35
N ARG A 107 10.90 2.70 -2.64
CA ARG A 107 10.06 3.35 -1.64
C ARG A 107 9.38 2.33 -0.71
N LEU A 108 8.97 1.18 -1.25
CA LEU A 108 8.35 0.10 -0.48
C LEU A 108 9.37 -0.84 0.19
N ARG A 109 10.66 -0.69 -0.13
CA ARG A 109 11.74 -1.41 0.55
C ARG A 109 11.98 -0.87 1.96
N GLN A 110 11.93 0.45 2.12
CA GLN A 110 12.18 1.17 3.38
C GLN A 110 10.88 1.54 4.13
N GLY A 111 9.78 1.73 3.41
CA GLY A 111 8.52 2.25 3.95
C GLY A 111 7.66 1.29 4.75
N ILE A 112 8.12 0.10 5.17
CA ILE A 112 7.27 -0.82 5.96
C ILE A 112 6.96 -0.21 7.33
N LEU A 113 5.66 -0.12 7.64
CA LEU A 113 5.13 0.22 8.97
C LEU A 113 4.86 -1.05 9.77
N ALA A 114 4.23 -2.03 9.12
CA ALA A 114 3.90 -3.31 9.71
C ALA A 114 3.82 -4.41 8.65
N ARG A 115 4.06 -5.65 9.09
CA ARG A 115 3.71 -6.86 8.37
C ARG A 115 2.88 -7.73 9.31
N ILE A 116 1.60 -7.87 9.00
CA ILE A 116 0.61 -8.50 9.85
C ILE A 116 0.40 -9.94 9.35
N PRO A 117 0.47 -10.96 10.22
CA PRO A 117 0.25 -12.35 9.83
C PRO A 117 -1.18 -12.56 9.33
N SER A 118 -1.35 -13.54 8.45
CA SER A 118 -2.70 -13.99 8.10
C SER A 118 -3.40 -14.62 9.30
N ILE A 119 -4.73 -14.51 9.35
CA ILE A 119 -5.56 -15.23 10.33
C ILE A 119 -5.42 -16.75 10.22
N SER A 120 -5.02 -17.25 9.04
CA SER A 120 -4.78 -18.67 8.78
C SER A 120 -3.33 -19.08 9.02
N LEU A 121 -2.49 -18.20 9.57
CA LEU A 121 -1.08 -18.52 9.83
C LEU A 121 -0.99 -19.68 10.84
N LYS A 122 -0.27 -20.73 10.46
CA LYS A 122 -0.03 -21.88 11.33
C LYS A 122 0.96 -21.52 12.44
N PRO A 123 0.75 -22.03 13.68
CA PRO A 123 1.73 -21.91 14.74
C PRO A 123 3.10 -22.48 14.33
N ILE A 124 4.14 -21.93 14.94
CA ILE A 124 5.47 -22.53 14.86
C ILE A 124 5.53 -23.62 15.93
N GLY A 125 5.57 -24.89 15.51
CA GLY A 125 5.63 -26.06 16.42
C GLY A 125 4.33 -26.83 16.48
#